data_AF-A0AB34L830-F1
#
_entry.id   AF-A0AB34L830-F1
#
_cell.length_a   1.000
_cell.length_b   1.000
_cell.length_c   1.000
_cell.angle_alpha   90.00
_cell.angle_beta   90.00
_cell.angle_gamma   90.00
#
_symmetry.space_group_name_H-M   'P 1'
#
loop_
_entity.id
_entity.type
_entity.pdbx_description
1 polymer ?
#
loop_
_entity_poly.entity_id
_entity_poly.type
_entity_poly.pdbx_seq_one_letter_code
_entity_poly.pdbx_strand_id
1 'polypeptide(L)'
;MTTINFLNEWALLLIGLGLTLGCLYRLSSVGGMILLAMYTLSHPSFVGASYMMPFEGSYLWIDKNLVEFAALGLMCVFPTSQIIGFDRVLGRVCPILHKLKFI
;
A
#
# COMPACT_ATOMS: atom_id res chain seq x y z
N MET A 1 -18.87 -13.69 -0.73
CA MET A 1 -18.06 -13.12 -1.83
C MET A 1 -18.20 -11.60 -1.94
N THR A 2 -19.41 -11.03 -1.82
CA THR A 2 -19.63 -9.58 -1.94
C THR A 2 -18.93 -8.73 -0.87
N THR A 3 -18.97 -9.15 0.40
CA THR A 3 -18.35 -8.40 1.50
C THR A 3 -16.82 -8.32 1.37
N ILE A 4 -16.15 -9.41 0.98
CA ILE A 4 -14.70 -9.45 0.83
C ILE A 4 -14.26 -8.54 -0.33
N ASN A 5 -14.97 -8.59 -1.46
CA ASN A 5 -14.69 -7.72 -2.61
C ASN A 5 -14.87 -6.25 -2.24
N PHE A 6 -15.97 -5.90 -1.55
CA PHE A 6 -16.21 -4.55 -1.07
C PHE A 6 -15.09 -4.07 -0.12
N LEU A 7 -14.66 -4.91 0.83
CA LEU A 7 -13.57 -4.55 1.75
C LEU A 7 -12.25 -4.32 1.00
N ASN A 8 -11.90 -5.17 0.03
CA ASN A 8 -10.67 -5.04 -0.74
C ASN A 8 -10.67 -3.77 -1.61
N GLU A 9 -11.77 -3.50 -2.31
CA GLU A 9 -11.93 -2.29 -3.14
C GLU A 9 -11.79 -1.03 -2.29
N TRP A 10 -12.47 -0.97 -1.14
CA TRP A 10 -12.39 0.18 -0.24
C TRP A 10 -11.04 0.32 0.44
N ALA A 11 -10.40 -0.80 0.82
CA ALA A 11 -9.07 -0.76 1.42
C ALA A 11 -8.05 -0.20 0.43
N LEU A 12 -8.04 -0.70 -0.82
CA LEU A 12 -7.17 -0.19 -1.89
C LEU A 12 -7.42 1.30 -2.17
N LEU A 13 -8.69 1.71 -2.25
CA LEU A 13 -9.06 3.11 -2.48
C LEU A 13 -8.59 4.01 -1.34
N LEU A 14 -8.82 3.64 -0.09
CA LEU A 14 -8.42 4.45 1.08
C LEU A 14 -6.89 4.53 1.21
N ILE A 15 -6.17 3.43 0.96
CA ILE A 15 -4.71 3.41 1.00
C ILE A 15 -4.13 4.27 -0.14
N GLY A 16 -4.66 4.15 -1.36
CA GLY A 16 -4.25 4.97 -2.50
C GLY A 16 -4.52 6.46 -2.28
N LEU A 17 -5.69 6.81 -1.72
CA LEU A 17 -6.01 8.18 -1.36
C LEU A 17 -5.09 8.72 -0.25
N GLY A 18 -4.79 7.91 0.78
CA GLY A 18 -3.85 8.29 1.84
C GLY A 18 -2.44 8.59 1.31
N LEU A 19 -1.94 7.76 0.38
CA LEU A 19 -0.63 7.94 -0.24
C LEU A 19 -0.59 9.16 -1.19
N THR A 20 -1.64 9.38 -2.00
CA THR A 20 -1.71 10.50 -2.95
C THR A 20 -1.90 11.85 -2.28
N LEU A 21 -2.77 11.93 -1.27
CA LEU A 21 -2.97 13.15 -0.47
C LEU A 21 -1.80 13.39 0.50
N GLY A 22 -0.97 12.38 0.74
CA GLY A 22 0.12 12.43 1.72
C GLY A 22 -0.41 12.64 3.15
N CYS A 23 -1.55 12.02 3.47
CA CYS A 23 -2.17 12.02 4.79
C CYS A 23 -1.92 10.67 5.45
N LEU A 24 -1.36 10.66 6.67
CA LEU A 24 -1.01 9.43 7.41
C LEU A 24 -0.11 8.50 6.57
N TYR A 25 0.86 9.08 5.87
CA TYR A 25 1.63 8.40 4.82
C TYR A 25 2.29 7.08 5.27
N ARG A 26 2.85 7.03 6.49
CA ARG A 26 3.44 5.81 7.04
C ARG A 26 2.39 4.73 7.32
N LEU A 27 1.23 5.13 7.84
CA LEU A 27 0.10 4.23 8.11
C LEU A 27 -0.49 3.68 6.81
N SER A 28 -0.63 4.54 5.80
CA SER A 28 -1.11 4.15 4.48
C SER A 28 -0.13 3.18 3.79
N SER A 29 1.17 3.46 3.86
CA SER A 29 2.20 2.58 3.29
C SER A 29 2.25 1.21 3.97
N VAL A 30 2.24 1.17 5.31
CA VAL A 30 2.19 -0.09 6.07
C VAL A 30 0.89 -0.86 5.79
N GLY A 31 -0.26 -0.16 5.72
CA GLY A 31 -1.54 -0.77 5.35
C GLY A 31 -1.50 -1.40 3.95
N GLY A 32 -0.92 -0.71 2.97
CA GLY A 32 -0.71 -1.23 1.62
C GLY A 32 0.21 -2.44 1.60
N MET A 33 1.31 -2.40 2.35
CA MET A 33 2.23 -3.53 2.48
C MET A 33 1.54 -4.78 3.05
N ILE A 34 0.73 -4.63 4.10
CA ILE A 34 -0.01 -5.76 4.71
C ILE A 34 -0.99 -6.35 3.70
N LEU A 35 -1.74 -5.50 3.01
CA LEU A 35 -2.75 -5.93 2.05
C LEU A 35 -2.11 -6.65 0.84
N LEU A 36 -1.01 -6.12 0.30
CA LEU A 36 -0.24 -6.77 -0.77
C LEU A 36 0.41 -8.08 -0.31
N ALA A 37 0.87 -8.15 0.94
CA ALA A 37 1.39 -9.40 1.51
C ALA A 37 0.29 -10.47 1.59
N MET A 38 -0.93 -10.10 1.97
CA MET A 38 -2.07 -11.03 1.96
C MET A 38 -2.42 -11.51 0.54
N TYR A 39 -2.33 -10.64 -0.47
CA TYR A 39 -2.55 -11.04 -1.87
C TYR A 39 -1.47 -11.99 -2.38
N THR A 40 -0.21 -11.70 -2.05
CA THR A 40 0.94 -12.55 -2.42
C THR A 40 0.84 -13.92 -1.75
N LEU A 41 0.40 -14.00 -0.50
CA LEU A 41 0.19 -15.27 0.21
C LEU A 41 -0.99 -16.07 -0.35
N SER A 42 -2.05 -15.39 -0.80
CA SER A 42 -3.23 -16.07 -1.33
C SER A 42 -3.01 -16.61 -2.75
N HIS A 43 -2.19 -15.95 -3.56
CA HIS A 43 -1.90 -16.34 -4.94
C HIS A 43 -0.41 -16.10 -5.26
N PRO A 44 0.49 -17.01 -4.87
CA PRO A 44 1.92 -16.84 -5.14
C PRO A 44 2.22 -17.06 -6.63
N SER A 45 2.90 -16.13 -7.30
CA SER A 45 3.38 -16.31 -8.69
C SER A 45 4.38 -17.45 -8.80
N PHE A 46 3.89 -18.60 -9.22
CA PHE A 46 4.73 -19.73 -9.60
C PHE A 46 4.77 -19.85 -11.13
N VAL A 47 5.96 -20.13 -11.68
CA VAL A 47 6.13 -20.45 -13.11
C VAL A 47 5.21 -21.60 -13.48
N GLY A 48 4.28 -21.37 -14.42
CA GLY A 48 3.39 -22.41 -14.94
C GLY A 48 2.05 -22.58 -14.22
N ALA A 49 1.73 -21.72 -13.24
CA ALA A 49 0.39 -21.71 -12.64
C ALA A 49 -0.61 -21.00 -13.59
N SER A 50 -1.62 -21.75 -14.07
CA SER A 50 -2.71 -21.20 -14.87
C SER A 50 -3.71 -20.47 -13.97
N TYR A 51 -3.49 -19.18 -13.73
CA TYR A 51 -4.48 -18.35 -13.05
C TYR A 51 -5.64 -18.01 -13.99
N MET A 52 -6.86 -17.96 -13.45
CA MET A 52 -8.07 -17.62 -14.21
C MET A 52 -8.10 -16.17 -14.71
N MET A 53 -7.19 -15.32 -14.22
CA MET A 53 -7.07 -13.93 -14.63
C MET A 53 -5.95 -13.81 -15.69
N PRO A 54 -6.16 -13.03 -16.77
CA PRO A 54 -5.14 -12.85 -17.79
C PRO A 54 -3.82 -12.38 -17.17
N PHE A 55 -2.72 -13.04 -17.54
CA PHE A 55 -1.39 -12.58 -17.18
C PHE A 55 -1.16 -11.18 -17.76
N GLU A 56 -1.08 -10.17 -16.91
CA GLU A 56 -0.76 -8.78 -17.32
C GLU A 56 0.73 -8.60 -17.70
N GLY A 57 1.53 -9.67 -17.70
CA GLY A 57 2.94 -9.67 -18.07
C GLY A 57 3.60 -11.06 -18.01
N SER A 58 4.91 -11.12 -18.32
CA SER A 58 5.70 -12.35 -18.17
C SER A 58 6.26 -12.44 -16.75
N TYR A 59 5.49 -13.08 -15.86
CA TYR A 59 5.91 -13.32 -14.48
C TYR A 59 6.73 -14.61 -14.41
N LEU A 60 8.04 -14.49 -14.19
CA LEU A 60 8.91 -15.63 -13.92
C LEU A 60 8.88 -15.96 -12.42
N TRP A 61 9.19 -14.99 -11.55
CA TRP A 61 9.23 -15.20 -10.08
C TRP A 61 8.75 -13.98 -9.28
N ILE A 62 8.59 -12.84 -9.93
CA ILE A 62 8.34 -11.54 -9.29
C ILE A 62 7.11 -10.92 -9.97
N ASP A 63 6.02 -10.79 -9.23
CA ASP A 63 4.82 -10.10 -9.68
C ASP A 63 4.88 -8.59 -9.45
N LYS A 64 3.98 -7.88 -10.13
CA LYS A 64 3.66 -6.48 -9.87
C LYS A 64 3.37 -6.21 -8.38
N ASN A 65 2.60 -7.07 -7.71
CA ASN A 65 2.28 -6.91 -6.28
C ASN A 65 3.53 -6.91 -5.39
N LEU A 66 4.54 -7.71 -5.75
CA LEU A 66 5.80 -7.80 -5.01
C LEU A 66 6.68 -6.57 -5.25
N VAL A 67 6.67 -6.06 -6.48
CA VAL A 67 7.32 -4.79 -6.84
C VAL A 67 6.66 -3.62 -6.10
N GLU A 68 5.33 -3.57 -6.05
CA GLU A 68 4.57 -2.56 -5.31
C GLU A 68 4.86 -2.63 -3.81
N PHE A 69 4.94 -3.84 -3.24
CA PHE A 69 5.34 -4.04 -1.85
C PHE A 69 6.73 -3.47 -1.56
N ALA A 70 7.70 -3.72 -2.43
CA ALA A 70 9.05 -3.15 -2.31
C ALA A 70 9.05 -1.62 -2.44
N ALA A 71 8.24 -1.06 -3.35
CA ALA A 71 8.08 0.38 -3.53
C ALA A 71 7.47 1.05 -2.27
N LEU A 72 6.45 0.44 -1.66
CA LEU A 72 5.90 0.91 -0.38
C LEU A 72 6.92 0.81 0.76
N GLY A 73 7.75 -0.24 0.77
CA GLY A 73 8.88 -0.35 1.69
C GLY A 73 9.87 0.80 1.54
N LEU A 74 10.22 1.19 0.31
CA LEU A 74 11.07 2.35 0.03
C LEU A 74 10.41 3.65 0.52
N MET A 75 9.11 3.82 0.28
CA MET A 75 8.33 4.94 0.77
C MET A 75 8.31 5.04 2.30
N CYS A 76 8.33 3.91 3.01
CA CYS A 76 8.47 3.90 4.48
C CYS A 76 9.85 4.39 4.96
N VAL A 77 10.92 4.18 4.18
CA VAL A 77 12.29 4.59 4.51
C VAL A 77 12.54 6.06 4.17
N PHE A 78 11.97 6.53 3.05
CA PHE A 78 12.08 7.91 2.59
C PHE A 78 10.74 8.63 2.74
N PRO A 79 10.42 9.20 3.91
CA PRO A 79 9.15 9.87 4.15
C PRO A 79 9.08 11.19 3.37
N THR A 80 8.52 11.15 2.16
CA THR A 80 8.31 12.34 1.32
C THR A 80 7.11 13.19 1.76
N SER A 81 6.26 12.66 2.67
CA SER A 81 5.05 13.34 3.16
C SER A 81 5.33 14.67 3.85
N GLN A 82 6.50 14.83 4.47
CA GLN A 82 6.89 16.05 5.16
C GLN A 82 7.18 17.23 4.21
N ILE A 83 7.42 16.97 2.93
CA ILE A 83 7.84 17.97 1.94
C ILE A 83 6.64 18.56 1.16
N ILE A 84 5.65 17.74 0.80
CA ILE A 84 4.55 18.14 -0.11
C ILE A 84 3.15 17.66 0.39
N GLY A 85 3.09 16.78 1.40
CA GLY A 85 1.84 16.13 1.83
C GLY A 85 0.98 16.95 2.80
N PHE A 86 -0.31 16.61 2.84
CA PHE A 86 -1.30 17.17 3.78
C PHE A 86 -0.94 16.89 5.26
N ASP A 87 -0.05 15.92 5.52
CA ASP A 87 0.60 15.66 6.80
C ASP A 87 1.17 16.93 7.46
N ARG A 88 1.65 17.92 6.68
CA ARG A 88 2.14 19.19 7.23
C ARG A 88 1.04 20.00 7.91
N VAL A 89 -0.16 19.99 7.34
CA VAL A 89 -1.33 20.72 7.89
C VAL A 89 -1.89 19.95 9.09
N LEU A 90 -1.98 18.62 8.97
CA LEU A 90 -2.50 17.76 10.03
C LEU A 90 -1.59 17.76 11.28
N GLY A 91 -0.26 17.81 11.10
CA GLY A 91 0.71 17.95 12.20
C GLY A 91 0.59 19.28 12.96
N ARG A 92 0.06 20.34 12.34
CA ARG A 92 -0.24 21.61 13.04
C ARG A 92 -1.54 21.56 13.84
N VAL A 93 -2.54 20.83 13.36
CA VAL A 93 -3.86 20.72 14.03
C VAL A 93 -3.84 19.68 15.15
N CYS A 94 -3.09 18.59 14.99
CA CYS A 94 -2.98 17.49 15.95
C CYS A 94 -1.50 17.18 16.28
N PRO A 95 -0.90 17.78 17.33
CA PRO A 95 0.50 17.53 17.73
C PRO A 95 0.74 16.10 18.25
N ILE A 96 -0.32 15.33 18.51
CA ILE A 96 -0.27 13.93 18.97
C ILE A 96 0.39 13.00 17.94
N LEU A 97 0.22 13.26 16.63
CA LEU A 97 0.83 12.44 15.57
C LEU A 97 2.35 12.53 15.54
N HIS A 98 2.92 13.68 15.94
CA HIS A 98 4.37 13.89 16.02
C HIS A 98 5.00 13.07 17.16
N LYS A 99 4.31 12.99 18.31
CA LYS A 99 4.77 12.15 19.45
C LYS A 99 4.80 10.66 19.11
N LEU A 100 3.92 10.22 18.22
CA LEU A 100 3.76 8.82 17.86
C LEU A 100 4.67 8.40 16.69
N LYS A 101 5.49 9.32 16.15
CA LYS A 101 6.44 9.08 15.04
C LYS A 101 5.77 8.55 13.76
N PHE A 102 4.47 8.80 13.59
CA PHE A 102 3.69 8.36 12.43
C PHE A 102 3.78 9.33 11.23
N ILE A 103 4.29 10.54 11.46
CA ILE A 103 4.66 11.56 10.45
C ILE A 103 6.19 11.66 10.39
#